data_AF-A0A3G8WS97-F1
#
_entry.id   AF-A0A3G8WS97-F1
#
_cell.length_a   1.000
_cell.length_b   1.000
_cell.length_c   1.000
_cell.angle_alpha   90.00
_cell.angle_beta   90.00
_cell.angle_gamma   90.00
#
_symmetry.space_group_name_H-M   'P 1'
#
loop_
_entity.id
_entity.type
_entity.pdbx_description
1 polymer ?
#
loop_
_entity_poly.entity_id
_entity_poly.type
_entity_poly.pdbx_seq_one_letter_code
_entity_poly.pdbx_strand_id
1 'polypeptide(L)' 'MENKYSGMTVNERLYVSGLINEFDKAVKEKDVGKVRSILNEVDIRDEESIEAILKQEGLITI' A
#
# COMPACT_ATOMS: atom_id res chain seq x y z
N MET A 1 6.48 1.50 -22.19
CA MET A 1 5.41 1.88 -21.25
C MET A 1 6.10 2.55 -20.08
N GLU A 2 5.91 3.84 -19.90
CA GLU A 2 6.47 4.55 -18.74
C GLU A 2 5.86 3.96 -17.48
N ASN A 3 6.71 3.50 -16.58
CA ASN A 3 6.28 2.94 -15.31
C ASN A 3 5.86 4.14 -14.44
N LYS A 4 4.55 4.41 -14.38
CA LYS A 4 3.91 5.62 -13.81
C LYS A 4 4.42 5.98 -12.40
N TYR A 5 4.91 4.98 -11.67
CA TYR A 5 5.36 5.10 -10.29
C TYR A 5 6.86 4.80 -10.12
N SER A 6 7.64 4.76 -11.20
CA SER A 6 9.08 4.50 -11.14
C SER A 6 9.80 5.58 -10.34
N GLY A 7 10.64 5.18 -9.39
CA GLY A 7 11.37 6.10 -8.51
C GLY A 7 10.54 6.70 -7.37
N MET A 8 9.25 6.36 -7.24
CA MET A 8 8.39 6.82 -6.14
C MET A 8 8.35 5.83 -4.98
N THR A 9 8.38 6.36 -3.76
CA THR A 9 8.06 5.62 -2.52
C THR A 9 6.56 5.29 -2.44
N VAL A 10 6.19 4.34 -1.58
CA VAL A 10 4.80 3.90 -1.38
C VAL A 10 3.87 5.09 -1.07
N ASN A 11 4.28 5.98 -0.16
CA ASN A 11 3.51 7.14 0.24
C ASN A 11 3.28 8.12 -0.91
N GLU A 12 4.29 8.34 -1.76
CA GLU A 12 4.15 9.20 -2.95
C GLU A 12 3.15 8.61 -3.94
N ARG A 13 3.17 7.28 -4.15
CA ARG A 13 2.19 6.62 -5.03
C ARG A 13 0.78 6.73 -4.48
N LEU A 14 0.59 6.53 -3.16
CA LEU A 14 -0.69 6.70 -2.47
C LEU A 14 -1.21 8.14 -2.54
N TYR A 15 -0.32 9.12 -2.47
CA TYR A 15 -0.67 10.53 -2.61
C TYR A 15 -1.11 10.86 -4.04
N VAL A 16 -0.32 10.47 -5.05
CA VAL A 16 -0.63 10.72 -6.47
C VAL A 16 -1.89 9.97 -6.93
N SER A 17 -2.17 8.79 -6.37
CA SER A 17 -3.41 8.05 -6.65
C SER A 17 -4.64 8.58 -5.92
N GLY A 18 -4.46 9.46 -4.93
CA GLY A 18 -5.55 9.93 -4.06
C GLY A 18 -6.03 8.89 -3.05
N LEU A 19 -5.35 7.73 -2.92
CA LEU A 19 -5.74 6.64 -2.04
C LEU A 19 -5.16 6.76 -0.62
N ILE A 20 -4.34 7.78 -0.34
CA ILE A 20 -3.69 7.95 0.97
C ILE A 20 -4.66 7.94 2.16
N ASN A 21 -5.82 8.62 2.04
CA ASN A 21 -6.83 8.65 3.10
C ASN A 21 -7.53 7.29 3.26
N GLU A 22 -7.76 6.58 2.15
CA GLU A 22 -8.40 5.26 2.17
C GLU A 22 -7.46 4.21 2.75
N PHE A 23 -6.16 4.31 2.45
CA PHE A 23 -5.11 3.48 3.01
C PHE A 23 -5.02 3.65 4.52
N ASP A 24 -4.90 4.90 5.00
CA ASP A 24 -4.81 5.21 6.43
C ASP A 24 -6.06 4.72 7.19
N LYS A 25 -7.25 4.89 6.59
CA LYS A 25 -8.49 4.34 7.14
C LYS A 25 -8.44 2.81 7.24
N ALA A 26 -8.04 2.13 6.17
CA ALA A 26 -7.96 0.68 6.14
C ALA A 26 -6.94 0.12 7.16
N VAL A 27 -5.80 0.81 7.33
CA VAL A 27 -4.81 0.48 8.38
C VAL A 27 -5.43 0.63 9.78
N LYS A 28 -6.12 1.74 10.05
CA LYS A 28 -6.81 1.98 11.34
C LYS A 28 -7.88 0.95 11.64
N GLU A 29 -8.62 0.50 10.62
CA GLU A 29 -9.64 -0.54 10.73
C GLU A 29 -9.05 -1.96 10.78
N LYS A 30 -7.73 -2.10 10.62
CA LYS A 30 -7.01 -3.36 10.48
C LYS A 30 -7.53 -4.23 9.33
N ASP A 31 -8.04 -3.62 8.27
CA ASP A 31 -8.55 -4.31 7.09
C ASP A 31 -7.39 -4.64 6.13
N VAL A 32 -6.74 -5.77 6.39
CA VAL A 32 -5.63 -6.29 5.58
C VAL A 32 -6.03 -6.49 4.11
N GLY A 33 -7.27 -6.93 3.86
CA GLY A 33 -7.77 -7.15 2.50
C GLY A 33 -7.87 -5.85 1.71
N LYS A 34 -8.38 -4.80 2.36
CA LYS A 34 -8.48 -3.47 1.77
C LYS A 34 -7.10 -2.82 1.58
N VAL A 35 -6.21 -2.90 2.57
CA VAL A 35 -4.83 -2.43 2.46
C VAL A 35 -4.12 -3.08 1.28
N ARG A 36 -4.23 -4.41 1.14
CA ARG A 36 -3.65 -5.14 0.00
C ARG A 36 -4.23 -4.73 -1.34
N SER A 37 -5.54 -4.47 -1.41
CA SER A 37 -6.20 -4.02 -2.64
C SER A 37 -5.68 -2.64 -3.06
N ILE A 38 -5.54 -1.71 -2.12
CA ILE A 38 -5.02 -0.36 -2.37
C ILE A 38 -3.56 -0.41 -2.85
N LEU A 39 -2.72 -1.24 -2.21
CA LEU A 39 -1.33 -1.42 -2.62
C LEU A 39 -1.22 -1.93 -4.07
N ASN A 40 -2.08 -2.87 -4.46
CA ASN A 40 -2.15 -3.33 -5.85
C ASN A 40 -2.56 -2.23 -6.84
N GLU A 41 -3.49 -1.35 -6.47
CA GLU A 41 -3.90 -0.21 -7.31
C GLU A 41 -2.77 0.81 -7.54
N VAL A 42 -1.84 0.94 -6.59
CA VAL A 42 -0.63 1.77 -6.72
C VAL A 42 0.58 1.01 -7.26
N ASP A 43 0.32 -0.09 -7.97
CA ASP A 43 1.32 -0.94 -8.63
C ASP A 43 2.37 -1.53 -7.66
N ILE A 44 1.96 -1.82 -6.43
CA ILE A 44 2.72 -2.63 -5.48
C ILE A 44 2.05 -4.02 -5.45
N ARG A 45 2.56 -4.90 -6.32
CA ARG A 45 1.99 -6.24 -6.56
C ARG A 45 2.87 -7.37 -6.04
N ASP A 46 4.08 -7.05 -5.66
CA ASP A 46 5.02 -8.00 -5.09
C ASP A 46 4.61 -8.33 -3.64
N GLU A 47 4.52 -9.63 -3.34
CA GLU A 47 4.02 -10.09 -2.05
C GLU A 47 5.00 -9.75 -0.93
N GLU A 48 6.32 -9.79 -1.18
CA GLU A 48 7.33 -9.42 -0.17
C GLU A 48 7.17 -7.94 0.23
N SER A 49 6.94 -7.07 -0.75
CA SER A 49 6.69 -5.65 -0.55
C SER A 49 5.38 -5.40 0.21
N ILE A 50 4.30 -6.11 -0.15
CA ILE A 50 3.01 -6.02 0.54
C ILE A 50 3.17 -6.47 1.99
N GLU A 51 3.80 -7.62 2.23
CA GLU A 51 4.05 -8.12 3.57
C GLU A 51 4.91 -7.17 4.41
N ALA A 52 5.95 -6.58 3.83
CA ALA A 52 6.81 -5.61 4.51
C ALA A 52 5.99 -4.40 4.99
N ILE A 53 5.08 -3.90 4.16
CA ILE A 53 4.19 -2.80 4.52
C ILE A 53 3.20 -3.23 5.60
N LEU A 54 2.56 -4.40 5.46
CA LEU A 54 1.64 -4.92 6.48
C LEU A 54 2.33 -5.11 7.85
N LYS A 55 3.61 -5.54 7.87
CA LYS A 55 4.42 -5.66 9.08
C LYS A 55 4.76 -4.29 9.66
N GLN A 56 5.18 -3.34 8.82
CA GLN A 56 5.50 -1.98 9.24
C GLN A 56 4.30 -1.28 9.88
N GLU A 57 3.11 -1.46 9.32
CA GLU A 57 1.86 -0.89 9.83
C GLU A 57 1.26 -1.69 11.01
N GLY A 58 1.93 -2.77 11.46
CA GLY A 58 1.50 -3.57 12.61
C GLY A 58 0.22 -4.39 12.36
N LEU A 59 -0.10 -4.67 11.10
CA LEU A 59 -1.29 -5.42 10.70
C LEU A 59 -1.10 -6.93 10.80
N ILE A 60 0.14 -7.38 10.65
CA ILE A 60 0.53 -8.78 10.83
C ILE A 60 1.76 -8.87 11.74
N THR A 61 1.79 -9.89 12.58
CA THR A 61 2.93 -10.29 13.40
C THR A 61 3.29 -11.72 13.03
N ILE A 62 4.58 -11.97 12.78
CA ILE A 62 5.15 -13.30 12.57
C ILE A 62 5.32 -13.99 13.93
#